data_AF-A0A3D3EQY4-F1
#
_entry.id   AF-A0A3D3EQY4-F1
#
_cell.length_a   1.000
_cell.length_b   1.000
_cell.length_c   1.000
_cell.angle_alpha   90.00
_cell.angle_beta   90.00
_cell.angle_gamma   90.00
#
_symmetry.space_group_name_H-M   'P 1'
#
loop_
_entity.id
_entity.type
_entity.pdbx_description
1 polymer ?
#
loop_
_entity_poly.entity_id
_entity_poly.type
_entity_poly.pdbx_seq_one_letter_code
_entity_poly.pdbx_strand_id
1 'polypeptide(L)' 'MQINKLFLDYFGRFHGYEIDFQPGINLIYGDNEAGKSTIHTFIKGMLFGIERA' A
#
# COMPACT_ATOMS: atom_id res chain seq x y z
N MET A 1 9.76 -14.05 -0.87
CA MET A 1 9.66 -12.63 -1.27
C MET A 1 9.37 -11.81 -0.02
N GLN A 2 10.00 -10.64 0.13
CA GLN A 2 9.77 -9.70 1.24
C GLN A 2 9.66 -8.29 0.67
N ILE A 3 8.67 -7.51 1.12
CA ILE A 3 8.51 -6.09 0.77
C ILE A 3 9.17 -5.28 1.89
N ASN A 4 10.11 -4.41 1.54
CA ASN A 4 10.83 -3.58 2.53
C ASN A 4 10.25 -2.17 2.65
N LYS A 5 9.75 -1.61 1.53
CA LYS A 5 9.23 -0.24 1.49
C LYS A 5 8.13 -0.09 0.45
N LEU A 6 7.17 0.80 0.72
CA LEU A 6 6.24 1.33 -0.27
C LEU A 6 6.43 2.84 -0.38
N PHE A 7 6.40 3.33 -1.61
CA PHE A 7 6.29 4.75 -1.93
C PHE A 7 5.01 4.94 -2.75
N LEU A 8 4.01 5.56 -2.14
CA LEU A 8 2.72 5.84 -2.76
C LEU A 8 2.70 7.30 -3.17
N ASP A 9 2.92 7.55 -4.45
CA ASP A 9 2.84 8.87 -5.04
C ASP A 9 1.75 8.93 -6.09
N TYR A 10 0.87 9.92 -5.96
CA TYR A 10 -0.35 10.08 -6.76
C TYR A 10 -1.20 8.80 -6.88
N PHE A 11 -1.39 8.06 -5.78
CA PHE A 11 -2.19 6.83 -5.76
C PHE A 11 -3.32 6.89 -4.72
N GLY A 12 -4.56 6.95 -5.21
CA GLY A 12 -5.75 7.13 -4.37
C GLY A 12 -5.67 8.45 -3.59
N ARG A 13 -5.70 8.38 -2.25
CA ARG A 13 -5.59 9.57 -1.38
C ARG A 13 -4.15 10.00 -1.07
N PHE A 14 -3.15 9.19 -1.44
CA PHE A 14 -1.77 9.40 -1.01
C PHE A 14 -0.96 10.19 -2.04
N HIS A 15 -0.15 11.12 -1.53
CA HIS A 15 0.78 11.96 -2.28
C HIS A 15 2.10 11.99 -1.50
N GLY A 16 3.17 11.41 -2.05
CA GLY A 16 4.45 11.24 -1.36
C GLY A 16 4.37 10.48 -0.03
N TYR A 17 3.53 9.44 0.10
CA TYR A 17 3.39 8.68 1.35
C TYR A 17 4.32 7.45 1.39
N GLU A 18 5.03 7.27 2.50
CA GLU A 18 6.02 6.22 2.68
C GLU A 18 5.65 5.24 3.80
N ILE A 19 5.91 3.96 3.56
CA ILE A 19 5.78 2.91 4.58
C ILE A 19 7.04 2.05 4.54
N ASP A 20 7.78 2.00 5.64
CA ASP A 20 8.88 1.05 5.84
C ASP A 20 8.35 -0.19 6.59
N PHE A 21 8.63 -1.38 6.06
CA PHE A 21 8.22 -2.64 6.65
C PHE A 21 9.35 -3.29 7.45
N GLN A 22 8.95 -3.96 8.53
CA GLN A 22 9.86 -4.73 9.39
C GLN A 22 9.74 -6.24 9.10
N PRO A 23 10.75 -7.04 9.45
CA PRO A 23 10.61 -8.50 9.45
C PRO A 23 9.43 -8.95 10.33
N GLY A 24 8.67 -9.95 9.87
CA GLY A 24 7.52 -10.48 10.59
C GLY A 24 6.18 -9.85 10.17
N ILE A 25 5.26 -9.72 11.13
CA ILE A 25 3.88 -9.25 10.88
C ILE A 25 3.83 -7.73 11.05
N ASN A 26 3.43 -7.02 9.99
CA ASN A 26 3.22 -5.58 10.00
C ASN A 26 1.71 -5.29 10.02
N LEU A 27 1.21 -4.67 11.08
CA LEU A 27 -0.21 -4.30 11.22
C LEU A 27 -0.44 -2.89 10.68
N ILE A 28 -1.11 -2.78 9.53
CA ILE A 28 -1.60 -1.50 9.00
C ILE A 28 -3.03 -1.27 9.52
N TYR A 29 -3.22 -0.26 10.35
CA TYR A 29 -4.50 0.07 11.00
C TYR A 29 -4.82 1.57 10.89
N GLY A 30 -6.04 1.94 11.26
CA GLY A 30 -6.56 3.31 11.19
C GLY A 30 -8.08 3.33 10.99
N ASP A 31 -8.68 4.51 11.03
CA ASP A 31 -10.13 4.69 10.88
C ASP A 31 -10.66 4.30 9.49
N ASN A 32 -11.98 4.22 9.36
CA ASN A 32 -12.62 4.10 8.06
C ASN A 32 -12.10 5.21 7.11
N GLU A 33 -11.94 4.84 5.84
CA GLU A 33 -11.43 5.74 4.80
C GLU A 33 -9.97 6.20 4.98
N ALA A 34 -9.25 5.78 6.04
CA ALA A 34 -7.83 6.12 6.27
C ALA A 34 -6.85 5.65 5.15
N GLY A 35 -7.33 4.93 4.12
CA GLY A 35 -6.51 4.49 2.99
C GLY A 35 -5.93 3.08 3.12
N LYS A 36 -6.34 2.30 4.12
CA LYS A 36 -5.90 0.90 4.32
C LYS A 36 -6.16 0.03 3.08
N SER A 37 -7.38 0.06 2.55
CA SER A 37 -7.73 -0.67 1.31
C SER A 37 -6.97 -0.14 0.10
N THR A 38 -6.69 1.16 0.05
CA THR A 38 -5.88 1.79 -1.02
C THR A 38 -4.45 1.25 -1.02
N ILE A 39 -3.80 1.12 0.14
CA ILE A 39 -2.46 0.52 0.27
C ILE A 39 -2.48 -0.93 -0.22
N HIS A 40 -3.50 -1.71 0.16
CA HIS A 40 -3.64 -3.09 -0.29
C HIS A 40 -3.82 -3.18 -1.82
N THR A 41 -4.63 -2.31 -2.42
CA THR A 41 -4.80 -2.23 -3.89
C THR A 41 -3.49 -1.84 -4.58
N PHE A 42 -2.73 -0.90 -4.01
CA PHE A 42 -1.42 -0.50 -4.53
C PHE A 42 -0.47 -1.70 -4.57
N ILE A 43 -0.34 -2.45 -3.47
CA ILE A 43 0.53 -3.64 -3.40
C ILE A 43 0.12 -4.66 -4.46
N LYS A 44 -1.18 -4.97 -4.58
CA LYS A 44 -1.66 -5.90 -5.60
C LYS A 44 -1.35 -5.42 -7.02
N GLY A 45 -1.63 -4.16 -7.32
CA GLY A 45 -1.40 -3.55 -8.63
C GLY A 45 0.07 -3.58 -9.05
N MET A 46 0.98 -3.32 -8.10
CA MET A 46 2.42 -3.33 -8.37
C MET A 46 2.98 -4.72 -8.61
N LEU A 47 2.45 -5.74 -7.92
CA LEU A 47 2.96 -7.12 -8.03
C LEU A 47 2.33 -7.93 -9.15
N PHE A 48 1.07 -7.66 -9.48
CA PHE A 48 0.28 -8.53 -10.38
C PHE A 48 -0.38 -7.76 -11.53
N GLY A 49 -0.14 -6.46 -11.64
CA GLY A 49 -0.83 -5.58 -12.57
C GLY A 49 -2.17 -5.10 -12.02
N ILE A 50 -2.68 -4.02 -12.61
CA ILE A 50 -4.00 -3.47 -12.30
C ILE A 50 -4.99 -4.06 -13.29
N GLU A 51 -6.00 -4.76 -12.79
CA GLU A 51 -7.11 -5.22 -13.62
C GLU A 51 -7.76 -4.02 -14.30
N ARG A 52 -7.89 -4.09 -15.62
CA ARG A 52 -8.67 -3.11 -16.37
C ARG A 52 -10.14 -3.41 -16.11
N ALA A 53 -10.85 -2.42 -15.58
CA ALA A 53 -12.31 -2.42 -15.56
C ALA A 53 -12.87 -2.39 -16.99
#